data_AF-A0A8J4IQ35-F1
#
_entry.id   AF-A0A8J4IQ35-F1
#
_cell.length_a   1.000
_cell.length_b   1.000
_cell.length_c   1.000
_cell.angle_alpha   90.00
_cell.angle_beta   90.00
_cell.angle_gamma   90.00
#
_symmetry.space_group_name_H-M   'P 1'
#
loop_
_entity.id
_entity.type
_entity.pdbx_description
1 polymer ?
#
loop_
_entity_poly.entity_id
_entity_poly.type
_entity_poly.pdbx_seq_one_letter_code
_entity_poly.pdbx_strand_id
1 'polypeptide(L)'
;QHPGGEEVLREQAGGDATENFEDVGHSTDARTLSETFIVGELHPDDRGKLQKPTETLITTVQSNSSLWSNWVIPAIVAIIVALMYRSYMSE
;
A
#
# COMPACT_ATOMS: atom_id res chain seq x y z
N GLN A 1 28.24 11.74 3.37
CA GLN A 1 27.73 11.21 4.66
C GLN A 1 26.62 12.15 5.13
N HIS A 2 25.55 11.61 5.72
CA HIS A 2 24.38 12.39 6.11
C HIS A 2 24.38 12.70 7.62
N PRO A 3 24.30 13.96 8.06
CA PRO A 3 24.30 14.32 9.48
C PRO A 3 23.13 13.74 10.27
N GLY A 4 21.98 13.52 9.64
CA GLY A 4 20.79 12.91 10.25
C GLY A 4 20.85 11.37 10.38
N GLY A 5 21.97 10.75 10.03
CA GLY A 5 22.14 9.30 10.03
C GLY A 5 21.70 8.63 8.72
N GLU A 6 22.06 7.36 8.56
CA GLU A 6 21.80 6.58 7.34
C GLU A 6 20.40 5.94 7.29
N GLU A 7 19.79 5.67 8.45
CA GLU A 7 18.50 4.99 8.57
C GLU A 7 17.42 5.72 7.75
N VAL A 8 17.31 7.04 7.96
CA VAL A 8 16.31 7.88 7.28
C VAL A 8 16.49 7.91 5.76
N LEU A 9 17.72 7.72 5.27
CA LEU A 9 17.97 7.62 3.83
C LEU A 9 17.59 6.24 3.29
N ARG A 10 17.85 5.19 4.06
CA ARG A 10 17.53 3.81 3.68
C ARG A 10 16.02 3.57 3.66
N GLU A 11 15.26 4.17 4.58
CA GLU A 11 13.80 4.12 4.58
C GLU A 11 13.19 4.73 3.31
N GLN A 12 13.83 5.75 2.73
CA GLN A 12 13.35 6.44 1.53
C GLN A 12 14.01 5.91 0.23
N ALA A 13 14.88 4.90 0.32
CA ALA A 13 15.63 4.41 -0.83
C ALA A 13 14.69 3.79 -1.88
N GLY A 14 14.83 4.24 -3.13
CA GLY A 14 14.02 3.76 -4.26
C GLY A 14 12.63 4.42 -4.38
N GLY A 15 12.30 5.37 -3.50
CA GLY A 15 11.10 6.20 -3.57
C GLY A 15 11.40 7.66 -3.90
N ASP A 16 10.35 8.47 -3.90
CA ASP A 16 10.46 9.93 -3.89
C ASP A 16 10.49 10.41 -2.44
N ALA A 17 11.54 11.14 -2.07
CA ALA A 17 11.77 11.65 -0.71
C ALA A 17 11.55 13.17 -0.61
N THR A 18 10.93 13.79 -1.63
CA THR A 18 10.78 15.25 -1.73
C THR A 18 10.02 15.82 -0.52
N GLU A 19 8.93 15.18 -0.08
CA GLU A 19 8.15 15.62 1.08
C GLU A 19 8.99 15.61 2.37
N ASN A 20 9.66 14.50 2.67
CA ASN A 20 10.51 14.38 3.85
C ASN A 20 11.67 15.38 3.83
N PHE A 21 12.24 15.65 2.65
CA PHE A 21 13.33 16.60 2.50
C PHE A 21 12.89 18.05 2.78
N GLU A 22 11.71 18.44 2.29
CA GLU A 22 11.12 19.77 2.47
C GLU A 22 10.61 19.98 3.89
N ASP A 23 9.97 18.97 4.50
CA ASP A 23 9.43 19.03 5.87
C ASP A 23 10.53 19.26 6.92
N VAL A 24 11.72 18.66 6.72
CA VAL A 24 12.88 18.89 7.58
C VAL A 24 13.44 20.31 7.43
N GLY A 25 13.26 20.96 6.28
CA GLY A 25 13.73 22.32 6.04
C GLY A 25 15.26 22.41 5.94
N HIS A 26 15.86 21.62 5.05
CA HIS A 26 17.32 21.62 4.83
C HIS A 26 17.87 23.00 4.43
N SER A 27 19.05 23.33 4.95
CA SER A 27 19.75 24.58 4.65
C SER A 27 20.13 24.69 3.17
N THR A 28 20.41 25.92 2.72
CA THR A 28 20.86 26.16 1.34
C THR A 28 22.12 25.38 1.01
N ASP A 29 23.08 25.29 1.93
CA ASP A 29 24.30 24.50 1.74
C ASP A 29 24.00 23.01 1.53
N ALA A 30 23.03 22.46 2.28
CA ALA A 30 22.62 21.07 2.12
C ALA A 30 21.92 20.83 0.77
N ARG A 31 21.15 21.80 0.28
CA ARG A 31 20.56 21.77 -1.07
C ARG A 31 21.64 21.84 -2.17
N THR A 32 22.60 22.75 -2.05
CA THR A 32 23.72 22.82 -2.99
C THR A 32 24.55 21.53 -2.98
N LEU A 33 24.72 20.91 -1.80
CA LEU A 33 25.40 19.63 -1.69
C LEU A 33 24.62 18.49 -2.36
N SER A 34 23.28 18.49 -2.31
CA SER A 34 22.46 17.45 -2.95
C SER A 34 22.60 17.47 -4.48
N GLU A 35 22.81 18.64 -5.08
CA GLU A 35 23.06 18.78 -6.53
C GLU A 35 24.28 17.98 -6.99
N THR A 36 25.31 17.84 -6.14
CA THR A 36 26.52 17.05 -6.47
C THR A 36 26.27 15.55 -6.55
N PHE A 37 25.13 15.07 -6.01
CA PHE A 37 24.74 13.66 -6.02
C PHE A 37 23.66 13.32 -7.06
N ILE A 38 23.29 14.28 -7.92
CA ILE A 38 22.35 14.03 -9.02
C ILE A 38 23.02 13.14 -10.07
N VAL A 39 22.46 11.95 -10.29
CA VAL A 39 22.94 10.98 -11.31
C VAL A 39 22.06 10.93 -12.56
N GLY A 40 20.89 11.57 -12.52
CA GLY A 40 19.92 11.60 -13.62
C GLY A 40 18.57 12.15 -13.15
N GLU A 41 17.58 12.11 -14.05
CA GLU A 41 16.21 12.53 -13.76
C GLU A 41 15.23 11.36 -13.98
N LEU A 42 14.10 11.41 -13.28
CA LEU A 42 13.02 10.44 -13.46
C LEU A 42 12.47 10.48 -14.89
N HIS A 43 12.20 9.29 -15.43
CA HIS A 43 11.64 9.10 -16.76
C HIS A 43 10.31 9.86 -16.90
N PRO A 44 10.06 10.56 -18.04
CA PRO A 44 8.86 11.39 -18.21
C PRO A 44 7.55 10.64 -17.94
N ASP A 45 7.46 9.36 -18.31
CA ASP A 45 6.26 8.52 -18.10
C ASP A 45 5.96 8.23 -16.61
N ASP A 46 6.97 8.33 -15.75
CA ASP A 46 6.83 8.04 -14.31
C ASP A 46 6.58 9.30 -13.48
N ARG A 47 6.87 10.50 -14.00
CA ARG A 47 6.66 11.78 -13.29
C ARG A 47 5.21 12.00 -12.87
N GLY A 48 4.25 11.55 -13.67
CA GLY A 48 2.81 11.65 -13.35
C GLY A 48 2.33 10.63 -12.30
N LYS A 49 3.11 9.58 -12.04
CA LYS A 49 2.75 8.53 -11.07
C LYS A 49 3.03 8.95 -9.63
N LEU A 50 3.99 9.85 -9.41
CA LEU A 50 4.34 10.38 -8.08
C LEU A 50 3.23 11.23 -7.43
N GLN A 51 2.35 11.83 -8.24
CA GLN A 51 1.23 12.66 -7.74
C GLN A 51 0.01 11.82 -7.33
N LYS A 52 -0.08 10.59 -7.82
CA LYS A 52 -1.03 9.63 -7.25
C LYS A 52 -0.34 9.05 -6.02
N PRO A 53 -1.03 8.94 -4.87
CA PRO A 53 -0.51 8.15 -3.76
C PRO A 53 -0.04 6.84 -4.37
N THR A 54 1.25 6.56 -4.26
CA THR A 54 1.83 5.28 -4.67
C THR A 54 0.96 4.23 -4.03
N GLU A 55 0.08 3.61 -4.83
CA GLU A 55 -0.65 2.44 -4.41
C GLU A 55 0.44 1.47 -4.06
N THR A 56 0.65 1.34 -2.76
CA THR A 56 1.55 0.39 -2.18
C THR A 56 1.24 -0.90 -2.91
N LEU A 57 2.23 -1.48 -3.57
CA LEU A 57 2.17 -2.86 -4.04
C LEU A 57 2.18 -3.77 -2.79
N ILE A 58 1.23 -3.56 -1.88
CA ILE A 58 0.62 -4.64 -1.15
C ILE A 58 0.05 -5.48 -2.29
N THR A 59 0.70 -6.61 -2.54
CA THR A 59 0.01 -7.75 -3.13
C THR A 59 -1.37 -7.75 -2.48
N THR A 60 -2.39 -7.37 -3.26
CA THR A 60 -3.78 -7.47 -2.85
C THR A 60 -4.05 -8.96 -2.80
N VAL A 61 -3.64 -9.59 -1.70
CA VAL A 61 -4.51 -10.56 -1.06
C VAL A 61 -5.70 -9.72 -0.63
N GLN A 62 -6.58 -9.44 -1.58
CA GLN A 62 -7.92 -8.97 -1.33
C GLN A 62 -8.57 -10.11 -0.57
N SER A 63 -8.36 -10.13 0.75
CA SER A 63 -9.12 -10.95 1.66
C SER A 63 -10.54 -10.43 1.59
N ASN A 64 -11.31 -10.96 0.65
CA ASN A 64 -12.78 -10.92 0.58
C ASN A 64 -13.39 -11.72 1.76
N SER A 65 -12.78 -11.65 2.93
CA SER A 65 -13.14 -12.41 4.13
C SER A 65 -14.37 -11.84 4.83
N SER A 66 -14.76 -10.59 4.56
CA SER A 66 -15.91 -9.94 5.22
C SER A 66 -17.27 -10.30 4.62
N LEU A 67 -17.37 -10.52 3.31
CA LEU A 67 -18.63 -10.85 2.63
C LEU A 67 -18.89 -12.36 2.55
N TRP A 68 -17.86 -13.18 2.30
CA TRP A 68 -18.03 -14.62 2.13
C TRP A 68 -18.32 -15.31 3.48
N SER A 69 -17.57 -14.97 4.54
CA SER A 69 -17.73 -15.66 5.82
C SER A 69 -19.03 -15.28 6.53
N ASN A 70 -19.42 -14.00 6.45
CA ASN A 70 -20.45 -13.46 7.33
C ASN A 70 -21.88 -13.66 6.80
N TRP A 71 -22.07 -13.84 5.48
CA TRP A 71 -23.41 -13.98 4.87
C TRP A 71 -23.59 -15.30 4.13
N VAL A 72 -22.57 -15.79 3.42
CA VAL A 72 -22.70 -16.99 2.60
C VAL A 72 -22.73 -18.26 3.45
N ILE A 73 -21.88 -18.35 4.48
CA ILE A 73 -21.84 -19.53 5.37
C ILE A 73 -23.17 -19.72 6.13
N PRO A 74 -23.74 -18.70 6.80
CA PRO A 74 -25.02 -18.85 7.47
C PRO A 74 -26.17 -19.20 6.51
N ALA A 75 -26.18 -18.62 5.30
CA ALA A 75 -27.19 -18.90 4.30
C ALA A 75 -27.16 -20.38 3.83
N ILE A 76 -25.96 -20.93 3.60
CA ILE A 76 -25.81 -22.34 3.20
C ILE A 76 -26.27 -23.28 4.31
N VAL A 77 -25.90 -23.00 5.58
CA VAL A 77 -26.35 -23.82 6.72
C VAL A 77 -27.87 -23.81 6.85
N ALA A 78 -28.52 -22.65 6.70
CA ALA A 78 -29.98 -22.54 6.74
C ALA A 78 -30.67 -23.35 5.63
N ILE A 79 -30.11 -23.33 4.41
CA ILE A 79 -30.63 -24.12 3.28
C ILE A 79 -30.53 -25.63 3.57
N ILE A 80 -29.41 -26.10 4.10
CA ILE A 80 -29.20 -27.52 4.42
C ILE A 80 -30.20 -27.99 5.48
N VAL A 81 -30.38 -27.21 6.55
CA VAL A 81 -31.35 -27.54 7.62
C VAL A 81 -32.78 -27.56 7.08
N ALA A 82 -33.14 -26.60 6.22
CA ALA A 82 -34.46 -26.57 5.59
C ALA A 82 -34.71 -27.79 4.69
N LEU A 83 -33.69 -28.23 3.93
CA LEU A 83 -33.79 -29.43 3.10
C LEU A 83 -33.92 -30.71 3.94
N MET A 84 -33.15 -30.84 5.03
CA MET A 84 -33.27 -31.98 5.95
C MET A 84 -34.64 -32.02 6.64
N TYR A 85 -35.16 -30.87 7.06
CA TYR A 85 -36.50 -30.78 7.63
C TYR A 85 -37.57 -31.14 6.60
N ARG A 86 -37.41 -30.65 5.36
CA ARG A 86 -38.33 -30.98 4.26
C ARG A 86 -38.31 -32.47 3.94
N SER A 87 -37.15 -33.13 3.92
CA SER A 87 -37.08 -34.58 3.68
C SER A 87 -37.72 -35.39 4.81
N TYR A 88 -37.47 -35.00 6.06
CA TYR A 88 -38.07 -35.66 7.23
C TYR A 88 -39.59 -35.47 7.32
N MET A 89 -40.10 -34.30 6.93
CA MET A 89 -41.54 -34.02 6.92
C MET A 89 -42.26 -34.59 5.70
N SER A 90 -41.53 -34.98 4.65
CA SER A 90 -42.10 -35.66 3.48
C SER A 90 -42.25 -37.17 3.66
N GLU A 91 -41.72 -37.74 4.75
CA GLU A 91 -42.04 -39.09 5.25
C GLU A 91 -43.19 -39.03 6.26
#